data_AF-A0A6I6EJI9-F1
#
_entry.id   AF-A0A6I6EJI9-F1
#
_cell.length_a   1.000
_cell.length_b   1.000
_cell.length_c   1.000
_cell.angle_alpha   90.00
_cell.angle_beta   90.00
_cell.angle_gamma   90.00
#
_symmetry.space_group_name_H-M   'P 1'
#
loop_
_entity.id
_entity.type
_entity.pdbx_description
1 polymer ?
#
loop_
_entity_poly.entity_id
_entity_poly.type
_entity_poly.pdbx_seq_one_letter_code
_entity_poly.pdbx_strand_id
1 'polypeptide(L)'
;MISHAILASLFSALVWLVAVGALVKCKKLAPLPAILLFSLPLLVGNLYYYGWISPEREQQAQIDAATAHLARLPVWRTVKEQQPGLYQQAYIELVNSLEDGVPEQQAIEHLRPLVADLLNQRINAARDEDLNSYMQISLEEMKQMRQRGASECFRFLFPQVKGGVNVSKLLPEDLTGRELQAMDLLLKHSGGVDQPIDLKQGRVQLQAVVRQLYERWGSDLQTLNTPAETGVNEAKLCDMTIDLYQSVLALPDKDSANVLRIIISGTGS
;
A
#
# COMPACT_ATOMS: atom_id res chain seq x y z
N MET A 1 -1.12 -33.56 8.83
CA MET A 1 0.30 -33.89 8.55
C MET A 1 1.23 -33.74 9.76
N ILE A 2 1.07 -32.71 10.61
CA ILE A 2 1.94 -32.46 11.79
C ILE A 2 1.94 -33.65 12.79
N SER A 3 0.80 -34.33 12.95
CA SER A 3 0.67 -35.47 13.89
C SER A 3 1.52 -36.70 13.52
N HIS A 4 1.72 -36.98 12.23
CA HIS A 4 2.50 -38.16 11.81
C HIS A 4 4.01 -37.92 11.90
N ALA A 5 4.46 -36.69 11.70
CA ALA A 5 5.87 -36.31 11.87
C ALA A 5 6.31 -36.38 13.34
N ILE A 6 5.46 -35.92 14.27
CA ILE A 6 5.73 -36.02 15.72
C ILE A 6 5.73 -37.49 16.16
N LEU A 7 4.77 -38.30 15.72
CA LEU A 7 4.72 -39.73 16.02
C LEU A 7 5.95 -40.48 15.48
N ALA A 8 6.40 -40.18 14.26
CA ALA A 8 7.60 -40.79 13.68
C ALA A 8 8.88 -40.39 14.42
N SER A 9 8.99 -39.13 14.86
CA SER A 9 10.10 -38.62 15.68
C SER A 9 10.14 -39.27 17.07
N LEU A 10 8.99 -39.45 17.72
CA LEU A 10 8.91 -40.11 19.02
C LEU A 10 9.24 -41.60 18.92
N PHE A 11 8.78 -42.27 17.86
CA PHE A 11 9.08 -43.69 17.63
C PHE A 11 10.56 -43.92 17.34
N SER A 12 11.19 -43.07 16.50
CA SER A 12 12.62 -43.19 16.22
C SER A 12 13.48 -42.91 17.45
N ALA A 13 13.11 -41.93 18.29
CA ALA A 13 13.78 -41.66 19.56
C ALA A 13 13.67 -42.83 20.53
N LEU A 14 12.49 -43.47 20.62
CA LEU A 14 12.27 -44.64 21.47
C LEU A 14 13.14 -45.83 21.02
N VAL A 15 13.16 -46.12 19.71
CA VAL A 15 13.97 -47.20 19.13
C VAL A 15 15.47 -46.95 19.37
N TRP A 16 15.92 -45.71 19.21
CA TRP A 16 17.31 -45.31 19.49
C TRP A 16 17.69 -45.49 20.96
N LEU A 17 16.81 -45.10 21.87
CA LEU A 17 17.01 -45.23 23.32
C LEU A 17 17.10 -46.71 23.73
N VAL A 18 16.23 -47.56 23.18
CA VAL A 18 16.25 -49.02 23.41
C VAL A 18 17.54 -49.66 22.86
N ALA A 19 17.96 -49.30 21.65
CA ALA A 19 19.16 -49.83 21.02
C ALA A 19 20.44 -49.46 21.79
N VAL A 20 20.59 -48.18 22.19
CA VAL A 20 21.73 -47.71 22.99
C VAL A 20 21.72 -48.35 24.38
N GLY A 21 20.54 -48.46 25.02
CA GLY A 21 20.39 -49.14 26.32
C GLY A 21 20.78 -50.61 26.29
N ALA A 22 20.42 -51.33 25.21
CA ALA A 22 20.83 -52.73 25.00
C ALA A 22 22.35 -52.88 24.83
N LEU A 23 23.01 -51.96 24.13
CA LEU A 23 24.46 -51.96 23.93
C LEU A 23 25.24 -51.72 25.24
N VAL A 24 24.72 -50.85 26.11
CA VAL A 24 25.28 -50.62 27.46
C VAL A 24 25.11 -51.87 28.33
N LYS A 25 23.92 -52.49 28.33
CA LYS A 25 23.65 -53.74 29.08
C LYS A 25 24.59 -54.88 28.67
N CYS A 26 24.90 -54.99 27.39
CA CYS A 26 25.82 -55.99 26.86
C CYS A 26 27.31 -55.67 27.07
N LYS A 27 27.66 -54.61 27.82
CA LYS A 27 29.03 -54.10 28.01
C LYS A 27 29.80 -53.79 26.70
N LYS A 28 29.08 -53.63 25.59
CA LYS A 28 29.67 -53.28 24.29
C LYS A 28 29.89 -51.78 24.14
N LEU A 29 29.31 -50.97 25.03
CA LEU A 29 29.41 -49.52 25.02
C LEU A 29 29.55 -49.01 26.46
N ALA A 30 30.54 -48.15 26.71
CA ALA A 30 30.68 -47.47 27.99
C ALA A 30 29.54 -46.44 28.18
N PRO A 31 29.18 -46.08 29.43
CA PRO A 31 28.05 -45.18 29.68
C PRO A 31 28.26 -43.77 29.11
N LEU A 32 29.49 -43.25 29.12
CA LEU A 32 29.84 -41.93 28.58
C LEU A 32 29.58 -41.80 27.07
N PRO A 33 30.12 -42.68 26.20
CA PRO A 33 29.82 -42.64 24.77
C PRO A 33 28.35 -42.94 24.48
N ALA A 34 27.66 -43.75 25.30
CA ALA A 34 26.22 -44.00 25.15
C ALA A 34 25.37 -42.73 25.36
N ILE A 35 25.71 -41.95 26.39
CA ILE A 35 25.05 -40.66 26.66
C ILE A 35 25.29 -39.69 25.51
N LEU A 36 26.53 -39.57 25.04
CA LEU A 36 26.88 -38.72 23.90
C LEU A 36 26.17 -39.15 22.61
N LEU A 37 26.11 -40.45 22.32
CA LEU A 37 25.41 -41.01 21.14
C LEU A 37 23.92 -40.66 21.12
N PHE A 38 23.31 -40.57 22.30
CA PHE A 38 21.90 -40.20 22.43
C PHE A 38 21.69 -38.68 22.44
N SER A 39 22.51 -37.92 23.15
CA SER A 39 22.31 -36.49 23.36
C SER A 39 22.79 -35.62 22.20
N LEU A 40 23.89 -35.99 21.53
CA LEU A 40 24.49 -35.18 20.48
C LEU A 40 23.56 -34.97 19.27
N PRO A 41 22.87 -36.00 18.72
CA PRO A 41 21.94 -35.81 17.61
C PRO A 41 20.74 -34.94 17.99
N LEU A 42 20.25 -35.06 19.23
CA LEU A 42 19.15 -34.22 19.73
C LEU A 42 19.57 -32.76 19.85
N LEU A 43 20.76 -32.49 20.39
CA LEU A 43 21.32 -31.14 20.46
C LEU A 43 21.54 -30.53 19.07
N VAL A 44 22.18 -31.26 18.16
CA VAL A 44 22.42 -30.79 16.78
C VAL A 44 21.11 -30.57 16.04
N GLY A 45 20.15 -31.49 16.15
CA GLY A 45 18.83 -31.37 15.53
C GLY A 45 18.03 -30.19 16.08
N ASN A 46 18.08 -29.95 17.40
CA ASN A 46 17.43 -28.82 18.03
C ASN A 46 18.06 -27.48 17.61
N LEU A 47 19.40 -27.39 17.61
CA LEU A 47 20.13 -26.22 17.13
C LEU A 47 19.86 -25.92 15.65
N TYR A 48 19.82 -26.95 14.80
CA TYR A 48 19.49 -26.79 13.38
C TYR A 48 18.03 -26.36 13.18
N TYR A 49 17.09 -26.97 13.92
CA TYR A 49 15.67 -26.64 13.81
C TYR A 49 15.38 -25.20 14.24
N TYR A 50 15.85 -24.79 15.42
CA TYR A 50 15.61 -23.42 15.91
C TYR A 50 16.52 -22.38 15.26
N GLY A 51 17.70 -22.78 14.79
CA GLY A 51 18.64 -21.87 14.13
C GLY A 51 18.30 -21.56 12.68
N TRP A 52 17.71 -22.52 11.94
CA TRP A 52 17.44 -22.36 10.50
C TRP A 52 15.97 -22.60 10.12
N ILE A 53 15.37 -23.72 10.53
CA ILE A 53 14.05 -24.11 10.02
C ILE A 53 12.92 -23.25 10.59
N SER A 54 12.93 -22.99 11.91
CA SER A 54 11.90 -22.16 12.56
C SER A 54 11.84 -20.74 12.01
N PRO A 55 12.97 -19.99 11.93
CA PRO A 55 12.93 -18.61 11.44
C PRO A 55 12.50 -18.52 9.97
N GLU A 56 12.98 -19.42 9.09
CA GLU A 56 12.54 -19.45 7.69
C GLU A 56 11.04 -19.71 7.55
N ARG A 57 10.49 -20.64 8.35
CA ARG A 57 9.04 -20.92 8.34
C ARG A 57 8.21 -19.76 8.88
N GLU A 58 8.67 -19.11 9.94
CA GLU A 58 8.00 -17.95 10.50
C GLU A 58 7.98 -16.79 9.51
N GLN A 59 9.11 -16.54 8.85
CA GLN A 59 9.21 -15.52 7.80
C GLN A 59 8.28 -15.83 6.62
N GLN A 60 8.28 -17.07 6.12
CA GLN A 60 7.36 -17.46 5.04
C GLN A 60 5.90 -17.31 5.45
N ALA A 61 5.55 -17.70 6.68
CA ALA A 61 4.19 -17.53 7.20
C ALA A 61 3.78 -16.06 7.32
N GLN A 62 4.72 -15.16 7.68
CA GLN A 62 4.48 -13.72 7.68
C GLN A 62 4.26 -13.17 6.27
N ILE A 63 5.07 -13.58 5.29
CA ILE A 63 4.90 -13.20 3.89
C ILE A 63 3.55 -13.70 3.34
N ASP A 64 3.20 -14.95 3.61
CA ASP A 64 1.92 -15.54 3.18
C ASP A 64 0.72 -14.80 3.81
N ALA A 65 0.83 -14.41 5.08
CA ALA A 65 -0.19 -13.63 5.77
C ALA A 65 -0.35 -12.22 5.18
N ALA A 66 0.76 -11.51 4.97
CA ALA A 66 0.78 -10.16 4.42
C ALA A 66 0.25 -10.12 2.97
N THR A 67 0.63 -11.10 2.15
CA THR A 67 0.16 -11.20 0.76
C THR A 67 -1.33 -11.57 0.70
N ALA A 68 -1.81 -12.41 1.62
CA ALA A 68 -3.23 -12.67 1.78
C ALA A 68 -4.00 -11.44 2.27
N HIS A 69 -3.40 -10.61 3.13
CA HIS A 69 -3.99 -9.35 3.58
C HIS A 69 -4.07 -8.34 2.43
N LEU A 70 -2.99 -8.13 1.66
CA LEU A 70 -2.98 -7.29 0.46
C LEU A 70 -4.11 -7.68 -0.50
N ALA A 71 -4.27 -8.98 -0.76
CA ALA A 71 -5.31 -9.50 -1.66
C ALA A 71 -6.76 -9.25 -1.18
N ARG A 72 -6.97 -9.00 0.13
CA ARG A 72 -8.29 -8.68 0.71
C ARG A 72 -8.64 -7.21 0.61
N LEU A 73 -7.66 -6.33 0.42
CA LEU A 73 -7.92 -4.90 0.27
C LEU A 73 -8.69 -4.67 -1.04
N PRO A 74 -9.81 -3.90 -1.02
CA PRO A 74 -10.73 -3.79 -2.16
C PRO A 74 -10.04 -3.44 -3.48
N VAL A 75 -9.22 -2.39 -3.46
CA VAL A 75 -8.51 -1.90 -4.65
C VAL A 75 -7.54 -2.93 -5.23
N TRP A 76 -6.83 -3.66 -4.36
CA TRP A 76 -5.84 -4.66 -4.78
C TRP A 76 -6.48 -5.91 -5.38
N ARG A 77 -7.69 -6.28 -4.95
CA ARG A 77 -8.46 -7.33 -5.62
C ARG A 77 -8.76 -6.96 -7.06
N THR A 78 -9.19 -5.72 -7.31
CA THR A 78 -9.45 -5.23 -8.68
C THR A 78 -8.17 -5.10 -9.50
N VAL A 79 -7.08 -4.62 -8.90
CA VAL A 79 -5.76 -4.60 -9.56
C VAL A 79 -5.31 -6.01 -9.97
N LYS A 80 -5.51 -7.01 -9.11
CA LYS A 80 -5.19 -8.41 -9.42
C LYS A 80 -5.96 -8.94 -10.64
N GLU A 81 -7.24 -8.61 -10.73
CA GLU A 81 -8.13 -9.05 -11.80
C GLU A 81 -7.85 -8.34 -13.12
N GLN A 82 -7.63 -7.01 -13.10
CA GLN A 82 -7.54 -6.18 -14.30
C GLN A 82 -6.11 -5.91 -14.77
N GLN A 83 -5.14 -5.91 -13.86
CA GLN A 83 -3.73 -5.54 -14.10
C GLN A 83 -2.78 -6.55 -13.40
N PRO A 84 -2.78 -7.83 -13.80
CA PRO A 84 -2.01 -8.88 -13.11
C PRO A 84 -0.50 -8.60 -13.08
N GLY A 85 0.04 -7.90 -14.09
CA GLY A 85 1.45 -7.46 -14.10
C GLY A 85 1.78 -6.46 -12.99
N LEU A 86 0.90 -5.48 -12.76
CA LEU A 86 1.07 -4.51 -11.66
C LEU A 86 0.91 -5.19 -10.30
N TYR A 87 -0.03 -6.11 -10.17
CA TYR A 87 -0.19 -6.90 -8.95
C TYR A 87 1.07 -7.73 -8.63
N GLN A 88 1.68 -8.33 -9.66
CA GLN A 88 2.94 -9.07 -9.48
C GLN A 88 4.09 -8.16 -9.05
N GLN A 89 4.17 -6.95 -9.60
CA GLN A 89 5.15 -5.96 -9.15
C GLN A 89 4.94 -5.58 -7.68
N ALA A 90 3.70 -5.32 -7.28
CA ALA A 90 3.35 -4.99 -5.90
C ALA A 90 3.66 -6.14 -4.93
N TYR A 91 3.43 -7.38 -5.37
CA TYR A 91 3.83 -8.57 -4.60
C TYR A 91 5.34 -8.61 -4.36
N ILE A 92 6.16 -8.43 -5.40
CA ILE A 92 7.63 -8.45 -5.28
C ILE A 92 8.10 -7.35 -4.32
N GLU A 93 7.58 -6.13 -4.47
CA GLU A 93 7.93 -5.00 -3.61
C GLU A 93 7.54 -5.23 -2.14
N LEU A 94 6.37 -5.84 -1.90
CA LEU A 94 5.92 -6.23 -0.56
C LEU A 94 6.87 -7.25 0.06
N VAL A 95 7.21 -8.32 -0.67
CA VAL A 95 8.12 -9.36 -0.17
C VAL A 95 9.48 -8.76 0.18
N ASN A 96 10.09 -7.99 -0.73
CA ASN A 96 11.38 -7.35 -0.48
C ASN A 96 11.33 -6.46 0.77
N SER A 97 10.27 -5.67 0.94
CA SER A 97 10.10 -4.82 2.13
C SER A 97 10.02 -5.64 3.43
N LEU A 98 9.30 -6.76 3.42
CA LEU A 98 9.17 -7.62 4.59
C LEU A 98 10.50 -8.32 4.92
N GLU A 99 11.24 -8.76 3.90
CA GLU A 99 12.58 -9.34 4.07
C GLU A 99 13.58 -8.32 4.63
N ASP A 100 13.44 -7.04 4.28
CA ASP A 100 14.20 -5.93 4.86
C ASP A 100 13.75 -5.56 6.29
N GLY A 101 12.77 -6.27 6.85
CA GLY A 101 12.24 -6.06 8.20
C GLY A 101 11.29 -4.87 8.33
N VAL A 102 10.79 -4.33 7.22
CA VAL A 102 9.77 -3.27 7.23
C VAL A 102 8.46 -3.85 7.77
N PRO A 103 7.79 -3.19 8.73
CA PRO A 103 6.48 -3.65 9.22
C PRO A 103 5.45 -3.73 8.10
N GLU A 104 4.63 -4.79 8.09
CA GLU A 104 3.65 -5.09 7.04
C GLU A 104 2.81 -3.88 6.61
N GLN A 105 2.20 -3.17 7.56
CA GLN A 105 1.37 -2.01 7.25
C GLN A 105 2.15 -0.91 6.52
N GLN A 106 3.42 -0.69 6.88
CA GLN A 106 4.27 0.27 6.20
C GLN A 106 4.69 -0.22 4.81
N ALA A 107 4.97 -1.52 4.66
CA ALA A 107 5.25 -2.12 3.36
C ALA A 107 4.06 -1.99 2.40
N ILE A 108 2.83 -2.21 2.87
CA ILE A 108 1.61 -2.00 2.07
C ILE A 108 1.44 -0.51 1.69
N GLU A 109 1.72 0.42 2.60
CA GLU A 109 1.65 1.85 2.31
C GLU A 109 2.65 2.29 1.22
N HIS A 110 3.82 1.65 1.14
CA HIS A 110 4.78 1.91 0.06
C HIS A 110 4.26 1.52 -1.33
N LEU A 111 3.22 0.67 -1.40
CA LEU A 111 2.61 0.24 -2.67
C LEU A 111 1.57 1.24 -3.20
N ARG A 112 1.10 2.18 -2.36
CA ARG A 112 0.05 3.14 -2.75
C ARG A 112 0.37 3.94 -4.02
N PRO A 113 1.62 4.41 -4.26
CA PRO A 113 1.98 5.09 -5.50
C PRO A 113 1.68 4.27 -6.77
N LEU A 114 1.85 2.94 -6.73
CA LEU A 114 1.55 2.06 -7.88
C LEU A 114 0.06 2.14 -8.26
N VAL A 115 -0.81 2.22 -7.25
CA VAL A 115 -2.25 2.35 -7.48
C VAL A 115 -2.61 3.77 -7.90
N ALA A 116 -1.98 4.79 -7.32
CA ALA A 116 -2.17 6.19 -7.73
C ALA A 116 -1.82 6.40 -9.21
N ASP A 117 -0.73 5.81 -9.68
CA ASP A 117 -0.33 5.86 -11.10
C ASP A 117 -1.37 5.17 -12.01
N LEU A 118 -1.87 4.01 -11.58
CA LEU A 118 -2.93 3.31 -12.31
C LEU A 118 -4.23 4.14 -12.35
N LEU A 119 -4.62 4.76 -11.24
CA LEU A 119 -5.78 5.66 -11.19
C LEU A 119 -5.62 6.80 -12.19
N ASN A 120 -4.45 7.47 -12.21
CA ASN A 120 -4.16 8.56 -13.14
C ASN A 120 -4.32 8.14 -14.61
N GLN A 121 -3.87 6.93 -14.97
CA GLN A 121 -4.04 6.36 -16.31
C GLN A 121 -5.51 6.07 -16.67
N ARG A 122 -6.38 5.95 -15.66
CA ARG A 122 -7.77 5.49 -15.78
C ARG A 122 -8.81 6.59 -15.61
N ILE A 123 -8.40 7.79 -15.20
CA ILE A 123 -9.29 8.94 -14.95
C ILE A 123 -10.16 9.32 -16.16
N ASN A 124 -9.62 9.22 -17.38
CA ASN A 124 -10.40 9.55 -18.57
C ASN A 124 -11.52 8.53 -18.86
N ALA A 125 -11.31 7.26 -18.56
CA ALA A 125 -12.30 6.19 -18.75
C ALA A 125 -13.28 6.02 -17.59
N ALA A 126 -12.90 6.44 -16.38
CA ALA A 126 -13.76 6.37 -15.19
C ALA A 126 -15.08 7.10 -15.39
N ARG A 127 -16.19 6.59 -14.83
CA ARG A 127 -17.49 7.28 -14.84
C ARG A 127 -17.42 8.58 -14.05
N ASP A 128 -18.21 9.58 -14.46
CA ASP A 128 -18.23 10.90 -13.82
C ASP A 128 -18.52 10.83 -12.32
N GLU A 129 -19.48 10.00 -11.92
CA GLU A 129 -19.86 9.80 -10.51
C GLU A 129 -18.75 9.17 -9.67
N ASP A 130 -18.02 8.20 -10.22
CA ASP A 130 -16.93 7.51 -9.49
C ASP A 130 -15.73 8.44 -9.33
N LEU A 131 -15.40 9.22 -10.37
CA LEU A 131 -14.34 10.23 -10.33
C LEU A 131 -14.65 11.33 -9.30
N ASN A 132 -15.86 11.88 -9.33
CA ASN A 132 -16.27 12.90 -8.37
C ASN A 132 -16.27 12.35 -6.94
N SER A 133 -16.79 11.13 -6.73
CA SER A 133 -16.82 10.49 -5.39
C SER A 133 -15.42 10.24 -4.83
N TYR A 134 -14.50 9.74 -5.66
CA TYR A 134 -13.09 9.56 -5.28
C TYR A 134 -12.46 10.90 -4.89
N MET A 135 -12.63 11.93 -5.73
CA MET A 135 -12.04 13.25 -5.48
C MET A 135 -12.64 13.96 -4.26
N GLN A 136 -13.92 13.72 -3.93
CA GLN A 136 -14.53 14.20 -2.68
C GLN A 136 -13.85 13.61 -1.45
N ILE A 137 -13.56 12.30 -1.46
CA ILE A 137 -12.84 11.64 -0.37
C ILE A 137 -11.40 12.15 -0.31
N SER A 138 -10.71 12.25 -1.44
CA SER A 138 -9.35 12.83 -1.46
C SER A 138 -9.31 14.26 -0.93
N LEU A 139 -10.33 15.08 -1.19
CA LEU A 139 -10.43 16.42 -0.60
C LEU A 139 -10.62 16.38 0.92
N GLU A 140 -11.39 15.43 1.44
CA GLU A 140 -11.52 15.19 2.88
C GLU A 140 -10.17 14.81 3.49
N GLU A 141 -9.41 13.92 2.85
CA GLU A 141 -8.05 13.55 3.28
C GLU A 141 -7.11 14.75 3.30
N MET A 142 -7.09 15.56 2.23
CA MET A 142 -6.28 16.79 2.17
C MET A 142 -6.60 17.73 3.34
N LYS A 143 -7.89 17.92 3.66
CA LYS A 143 -8.33 18.76 4.78
C LYS A 143 -7.90 18.19 6.12
N GLN A 144 -8.02 16.88 6.32
CA GLN A 144 -7.57 16.20 7.54
C GLN A 144 -6.05 16.29 7.71
N MET A 145 -5.28 16.07 6.63
CA MET A 145 -3.83 16.26 6.64
C MET A 145 -3.47 17.70 6.99
N ARG A 146 -4.18 18.68 6.42
CA ARG A 146 -3.95 20.09 6.69
C ARG A 146 -4.20 20.48 8.15
N GLN A 147 -5.17 19.84 8.81
CA GLN A 147 -5.43 20.00 10.24
C GLN A 147 -4.31 19.41 11.11
N ARG A 148 -3.64 18.35 10.65
CA ARG A 148 -2.48 17.77 11.34
C ARG A 148 -1.24 18.64 11.24
N GLY A 149 -1.02 19.24 10.08
CA GLY A 149 0.05 20.20 9.86
C GLY A 149 0.26 20.52 8.39
N ALA A 150 0.86 21.69 8.15
CA ALA A 150 1.15 22.14 6.79
C ALA A 150 2.17 21.23 6.09
N SER A 151 3.13 20.68 6.84
CA SER A 151 4.19 19.84 6.27
C SER A 151 3.68 18.46 5.86
N GLU A 152 2.80 17.87 6.66
CA GLU A 152 2.14 16.60 6.38
C GLU A 152 1.27 16.72 5.13
N CYS A 153 0.45 17.77 5.06
CA CYS A 153 -0.35 18.04 3.87
C CYS A 153 0.52 18.29 2.63
N PHE A 154 1.60 19.06 2.75
CA PHE A 154 2.49 19.32 1.62
C PHE A 154 3.15 18.03 1.11
N ARG A 155 3.63 17.17 2.01
CA ARG A 155 4.21 15.87 1.68
C ARG A 155 3.18 14.88 1.12
N PHE A 156 1.92 14.98 1.54
CA PHE A 156 0.82 14.20 0.98
C PHE A 156 0.49 14.62 -0.46
N LEU A 157 0.42 15.92 -0.74
CA LEU A 157 0.12 16.47 -2.06
C LEU A 157 1.30 16.39 -3.04
N PHE A 158 2.52 16.54 -2.53
CA PHE A 158 3.76 16.63 -3.33
C PHE A 158 4.83 15.64 -2.81
N PRO A 159 4.54 14.32 -2.79
CA PRO A 159 5.44 13.30 -2.25
C PRO A 159 6.81 13.26 -2.94
N GLN A 160 6.89 13.68 -4.21
CA GLN A 160 8.11 13.78 -5.00
C GLN A 160 9.08 14.89 -4.54
N VAL A 161 8.62 15.87 -3.75
CA VAL A 161 9.43 17.03 -3.34
C VAL A 161 10.14 16.78 -2.01
N LYS A 162 9.42 16.25 -1.01
CA LYS A 162 9.94 16.03 0.36
C LYS A 162 9.70 14.62 0.91
N GLY A 163 9.36 13.67 0.04
CA GLY A 163 8.95 12.33 0.43
C GLY A 163 7.50 12.31 0.93
N GLY A 164 6.80 11.21 0.63
CA GLY A 164 5.40 11.03 1.02
C GLY A 164 5.17 10.87 2.53
N VAL A 165 3.92 10.62 2.90
CA VAL A 165 3.47 10.35 4.27
C VAL A 165 2.93 8.93 4.39
N ASN A 166 2.89 8.39 5.61
CA ASN A 166 2.16 7.15 5.89
C ASN A 166 0.71 7.49 6.21
N VAL A 167 -0.19 7.29 5.25
CA VAL A 167 -1.57 7.76 5.33
C VAL A 167 -2.32 7.01 6.42
N SER A 168 -2.14 5.69 6.50
CA SER A 168 -2.76 4.83 7.52
C SER A 168 -2.39 5.20 8.97
N LYS A 169 -1.26 5.87 9.21
CA LYS A 169 -0.89 6.37 10.56
C LYS A 169 -1.45 7.76 10.86
N LEU A 170 -1.73 8.55 9.82
CA LEU A 170 -2.12 9.95 9.94
C LEU A 170 -3.61 10.19 9.77
N LEU A 171 -4.36 9.30 9.13
CA LEU A 171 -5.79 9.45 8.92
C LEU A 171 -6.60 8.44 9.72
N PRO A 172 -7.88 8.76 10.04
CA PRO A 172 -8.81 7.79 10.61
C PRO A 172 -8.97 6.56 9.71
N GLU A 173 -9.11 5.39 10.33
CA GLU A 173 -9.29 4.11 9.61
C GLU A 173 -10.57 4.09 8.76
N ASP A 174 -11.64 4.80 9.19
CA ASP A 174 -12.85 4.91 8.37
C ASP A 174 -12.61 5.65 7.07
N LEU A 175 -11.78 6.70 7.10
CA LEU A 175 -11.51 7.57 5.96
C LEU A 175 -10.63 6.82 4.94
N THR A 176 -9.57 6.17 5.41
CA THR A 176 -8.72 5.34 4.56
C THR A 176 -9.49 4.14 4.00
N GLY A 177 -10.40 3.54 4.78
CA GLY A 177 -11.29 2.50 4.30
C GLY A 177 -12.23 2.96 3.19
N ARG A 178 -12.82 4.17 3.30
CA ARG A 178 -13.66 4.78 2.26
C ARG A 178 -12.87 5.11 1.01
N GLU A 179 -11.66 5.65 1.16
CA GLU A 179 -10.76 5.95 0.03
C GLU A 179 -10.45 4.68 -0.77
N LEU A 180 -10.02 3.60 -0.11
CA LEU A 180 -9.73 2.32 -0.78
C LEU A 180 -10.95 1.75 -1.53
N GLN A 181 -12.16 1.96 -1.01
CA GLN A 181 -13.40 1.57 -1.70
C GLN A 181 -13.69 2.45 -2.92
N ALA A 182 -13.47 3.76 -2.81
CA ALA A 182 -13.65 4.68 -3.93
C ALA A 182 -12.65 4.41 -5.06
N MET A 183 -11.39 4.12 -4.71
CA MET A 183 -10.37 3.68 -5.67
C MET A 183 -10.78 2.36 -6.37
N ASP A 184 -11.28 1.38 -5.62
CA ASP A 184 -11.80 0.12 -6.16
C ASP A 184 -12.94 0.35 -7.16
N LEU A 185 -13.93 1.17 -6.81
CA LEU A 185 -15.06 1.50 -7.67
C LEU A 185 -14.63 2.23 -8.95
N LEU A 186 -13.74 3.21 -8.83
CA LEU A 186 -13.18 3.94 -9.97
C LEU A 186 -12.46 2.99 -10.92
N LEU A 187 -11.61 2.09 -10.41
CA LEU A 187 -10.91 1.10 -11.23
C LEU A 187 -11.87 0.11 -11.91
N LYS A 188 -12.87 -0.40 -11.17
CA LYS A 188 -13.89 -1.30 -11.73
C LYS A 188 -14.59 -0.72 -12.95
N HIS A 189 -14.87 0.58 -12.95
CA HIS A 189 -15.61 1.25 -14.02
C HIS A 189 -14.74 2.11 -14.94
N SER A 190 -13.44 1.80 -15.05
CA SER A 190 -12.51 2.51 -15.94
C SER A 190 -11.72 1.56 -16.86
N GLY A 191 -12.14 0.30 -16.96
CA GLY A 191 -11.55 -0.69 -17.87
C GLY A 191 -11.83 -0.47 -19.37
N GLY A 192 -12.76 0.45 -19.69
CA GLY A 192 -13.28 0.65 -21.04
C GLY A 192 -12.68 1.84 -21.79
N VAL A 193 -13.43 2.33 -22.78
CA VAL A 193 -13.08 3.53 -23.55
C VAL A 193 -13.24 4.80 -22.71
N ASP A 194 -12.53 5.86 -23.09
CA ASP A 194 -12.64 7.17 -22.45
C ASP A 194 -14.07 7.71 -22.45
N GLN A 195 -14.46 8.37 -21.36
CA GLN A 195 -15.73 9.09 -21.29
C GLN A 195 -15.71 10.27 -22.26
N PRO A 196 -16.86 10.65 -22.84
CA PRO A 196 -16.94 11.87 -23.62
C PRO A 196 -16.70 13.09 -22.72
N ILE A 197 -15.73 13.92 -23.12
CA ILE A 197 -15.35 15.15 -22.43
C ILE A 197 -15.78 16.34 -23.30
N ASP A 198 -16.56 17.27 -22.73
CA ASP A 198 -16.74 18.58 -23.35
C ASP A 198 -15.57 19.48 -22.95
N LEU A 199 -14.50 19.44 -23.74
CA LEU A 199 -13.28 20.21 -23.47
C LEU A 199 -13.54 21.72 -23.50
N LYS A 200 -14.49 22.20 -24.31
CA LYS A 200 -14.78 23.63 -24.42
C LYS A 200 -15.44 24.10 -23.13
N GLN A 201 -16.49 23.41 -22.70
CA GLN A 201 -17.19 23.72 -21.46
C GLN A 201 -16.26 23.52 -20.25
N GLY A 202 -15.50 22.43 -20.20
CA GLY A 202 -14.52 22.17 -19.14
C GLY A 202 -13.48 23.28 -19.02
N ARG A 203 -12.95 23.80 -20.14
CA ARG A 203 -12.02 24.94 -20.13
C ARG A 203 -12.67 26.23 -19.62
N VAL A 204 -13.92 26.51 -19.99
CA VAL A 204 -14.67 27.68 -19.48
C VAL A 204 -14.86 27.58 -17.96
N GLN A 205 -15.25 26.40 -17.46
CA GLN A 205 -15.45 26.17 -16.03
C GLN A 205 -14.11 26.25 -15.26
N LEU A 206 -13.04 25.65 -15.79
CA LEU A 206 -11.71 25.75 -15.21
C LEU A 206 -11.24 27.21 -15.13
N GLN A 207 -11.44 28.01 -16.18
CA GLN A 207 -11.10 29.43 -16.17
C GLN A 207 -11.89 30.22 -15.13
N ALA A 208 -13.18 29.88 -14.92
CA ALA A 208 -14.00 30.51 -13.88
C ALA A 208 -13.46 30.17 -12.48
N VAL A 209 -13.15 28.90 -12.21
CA VAL A 209 -12.53 28.45 -10.96
C VAL A 209 -11.20 29.16 -10.72
N VAL A 210 -10.30 29.17 -11.71
CA VAL A 210 -8.99 29.83 -11.59
C VAL A 210 -9.13 31.32 -11.31
N ARG A 211 -10.09 32.01 -11.94
CA ARG A 211 -10.35 33.43 -11.68
C ARG A 211 -10.77 33.68 -10.23
N GLN A 212 -11.68 32.87 -9.70
CA GLN A 212 -12.11 32.94 -8.31
C GLN A 212 -10.93 32.70 -7.34
N LEU A 213 -10.04 31.75 -7.67
CA LEU A 213 -8.83 31.51 -6.86
C LEU A 213 -7.86 32.70 -6.92
N TYR A 214 -7.69 33.34 -8.08
CA TYR A 214 -6.86 34.54 -8.21
C TYR A 214 -7.40 35.72 -7.39
N GLU A 215 -8.71 35.86 -7.24
CA GLU A 215 -9.31 36.90 -6.38
C GLU A 215 -8.90 36.72 -4.90
N ARG A 216 -8.70 35.48 -4.45
CA ARG A 216 -8.31 35.15 -3.07
C ARG A 216 -6.81 35.11 -2.85
N TRP A 217 -6.07 34.47 -3.76
CA TRP A 217 -4.67 34.13 -3.59
C TRP A 217 -3.72 35.02 -4.39
N GLY A 218 -4.23 35.81 -5.33
CA GLY A 218 -3.42 36.68 -6.17
C GLY A 218 -2.33 35.91 -6.94
N SER A 219 -1.16 36.51 -7.08
CA SER A 219 -0.02 35.91 -7.81
C SER A 219 0.52 34.64 -7.16
N ASP A 220 0.26 34.41 -5.86
CA ASP A 220 0.74 33.21 -5.17
C ASP A 220 0.19 31.92 -5.81
N LEU A 221 -0.96 32.00 -6.49
CA LEU A 221 -1.56 30.85 -7.19
C LEU A 221 -0.62 30.25 -8.24
N GLN A 222 0.29 31.03 -8.82
CA GLN A 222 1.25 30.54 -9.80
C GLN A 222 2.23 29.51 -9.22
N THR A 223 2.47 29.55 -7.90
CA THR A 223 3.36 28.60 -7.21
C THR A 223 2.80 27.17 -7.20
N LEU A 224 1.50 26.96 -7.46
CA LEU A 224 0.94 25.62 -7.66
C LEU A 224 1.56 24.90 -8.85
N ASN A 225 2.08 25.64 -9.85
CA ASN A 225 2.76 25.05 -11.00
C ASN A 225 4.24 24.74 -10.71
N THR A 226 4.80 25.30 -9.63
CA THR A 226 6.21 25.16 -9.25
C THR A 226 6.38 24.76 -7.78
N PRO A 227 5.74 23.68 -7.29
CA PRO A 227 5.73 23.32 -5.87
C PRO A 227 7.11 22.87 -5.33
N ALA A 228 8.09 22.64 -6.20
CA ALA A 228 9.45 22.25 -5.85
C ALA A 228 10.43 23.44 -5.72
N GLU A 229 9.99 24.67 -6.00
CA GLU A 229 10.85 25.85 -5.89
C GLU A 229 11.26 26.13 -4.43
N THR A 230 12.45 26.70 -4.25
CA THR A 230 12.94 27.05 -2.93
C THR A 230 12.16 28.22 -2.35
N GLY A 231 11.87 28.16 -1.04
CA GLY A 231 11.16 29.24 -0.34
C GLY A 231 9.63 29.24 -0.53
N VAL A 232 9.05 28.23 -1.17
CA VAL A 232 7.59 28.07 -1.22
C VAL A 232 7.00 27.92 0.18
N ASN A 233 5.80 28.46 0.37
CA ASN A 233 5.06 28.33 1.61
C ASN A 233 4.17 27.08 1.56
N GLU A 234 4.57 26.03 2.26
CA GLU A 234 3.88 24.73 2.33
C GLU A 234 2.40 24.87 2.73
N ALA A 235 2.11 25.72 3.73
CA ALA A 235 0.75 25.94 4.20
C ALA A 235 -0.12 26.58 3.11
N LYS A 236 0.41 27.60 2.41
CA LYS A 236 -0.30 28.22 1.29
C LYS A 236 -0.54 27.25 0.15
N LEU A 237 0.46 26.44 -0.23
CA LEU A 237 0.29 25.45 -1.31
C LEU A 237 -0.79 24.43 -0.99
N CYS A 238 -0.85 23.98 0.27
CA CYS A 238 -1.94 23.16 0.76
C CYS A 238 -3.30 23.85 0.67
N ASP A 239 -3.41 25.05 1.23
CA ASP A 239 -4.67 25.79 1.29
C ASP A 239 -5.19 26.13 -0.13
N MET A 240 -4.30 26.49 -1.04
CA MET A 240 -4.62 26.74 -2.45
C MET A 240 -5.06 25.47 -3.20
N THR A 241 -4.39 24.33 -2.97
CA THR A 241 -4.79 23.05 -3.58
C THR A 241 -6.15 22.58 -3.07
N ILE A 242 -6.40 22.73 -1.75
CA ILE A 242 -7.70 22.42 -1.15
C ILE A 242 -8.80 23.31 -1.74
N ASP A 243 -8.56 24.62 -1.83
CA ASP A 243 -9.52 25.56 -2.42
C ASP A 243 -9.79 25.26 -3.90
N LEU A 244 -8.76 24.86 -4.67
CA LEU A 244 -8.91 24.45 -6.07
C LEU A 244 -9.86 23.26 -6.19
N TYR A 245 -9.56 22.13 -5.53
CA TYR A 245 -10.41 20.94 -5.63
C TYR A 245 -11.80 21.16 -5.03
N GLN A 246 -11.91 21.94 -3.95
CA GLN A 246 -13.21 22.31 -3.39
C GLN A 246 -14.05 23.14 -4.37
N SER A 247 -13.44 24.06 -5.12
CA SER A 247 -14.14 24.87 -6.11
C SER A 247 -14.56 24.06 -7.33
N VAL A 248 -13.70 23.14 -7.78
CA VAL A 248 -14.03 22.21 -8.88
C VAL A 248 -15.19 21.28 -8.50
N LEU A 249 -15.14 20.68 -7.30
CA LEU A 249 -16.18 19.76 -6.82
C LEU A 249 -17.51 20.45 -6.46
N ALA A 250 -17.53 21.79 -6.41
CA ALA A 250 -18.76 22.56 -6.24
C ALA A 250 -19.51 22.82 -7.57
N LEU A 251 -18.88 22.51 -8.71
CA LEU A 251 -19.53 22.57 -10.02
C LEU A 251 -20.57 21.44 -10.16
N PRO A 252 -21.52 21.55 -11.11
CA PRO A 252 -22.39 20.43 -11.47
C PRO A 252 -21.58 19.18 -11.83
N ASP A 253 -22.05 17.99 -11.48
CA ASP A 253 -21.28 16.74 -11.55
C ASP A 253 -20.54 16.53 -12.88
N LYS A 254 -21.21 16.79 -14.02
CA LYS A 254 -20.59 16.63 -15.34
C LYS A 254 -19.47 17.64 -15.59
N ASP A 255 -19.66 18.88 -15.15
CA ASP A 255 -18.67 19.95 -15.29
C ASP A 255 -17.47 19.71 -14.36
N SER A 256 -17.71 19.30 -13.11
CA SER A 256 -16.66 18.86 -12.18
C SER A 256 -15.80 17.76 -12.80
N ALA A 257 -16.44 16.68 -13.29
CA ALA A 257 -15.72 15.55 -13.88
C ALA A 257 -14.94 15.94 -15.15
N ASN A 258 -15.48 16.83 -15.99
CA ASN A 258 -14.75 17.36 -17.14
C ASN A 258 -13.50 18.15 -16.71
N VAL A 259 -13.63 19.03 -15.71
CA VAL A 259 -12.52 19.84 -15.20
C VAL A 259 -11.46 18.97 -14.52
N LEU A 260 -11.87 18.00 -13.70
CA LEU A 260 -10.96 17.04 -13.05
C LEU A 260 -10.12 16.27 -14.06
N ARG A 261 -10.74 15.80 -15.16
CA ARG A 261 -10.00 15.15 -16.24
C ARG A 261 -8.98 16.09 -16.87
N ILE A 262 -9.34 17.35 -17.16
CA ILE A 262 -8.42 18.34 -17.74
C ILE A 262 -7.21 18.56 -16.82
N ILE A 263 -7.44 18.75 -15.52
CA ILE A 263 -6.37 19.03 -14.54
C ILE A 263 -5.47 17.81 -14.35
N ILE A 264 -6.03 16.62 -14.15
CA ILE A 264 -5.26 15.44 -13.73
C ILE A 264 -4.62 14.72 -14.92
N SER A 265 -5.32 14.58 -16.05
CA SER A 265 -4.73 13.92 -17.24
C SER A 265 -3.75 14.79 -18.01
N GLY A 266 -3.68 16.10 -17.70
CA GLY A 266 -2.85 17.04 -18.43
C GLY A 266 -3.32 17.30 -19.88
N THR A 267 -4.52 16.86 -20.28
CA THR A 267 -5.11 17.08 -21.62
C THR A 267 -5.55 18.53 -21.89
N GLY A 268 -5.03 19.48 -21.11
CA GLY A 268 -5.33 20.90 -21.16
C GLY A 268 -4.62 21.69 -22.27
N SER A 269 -3.70 21.08 -23.03
CA SER A 269 -3.04 21.70 -24.19
C SER A 269 -3.91 21.62 -25.45
#